data_AF-A0A182MRA6-F1
#
_entry.id   AF-A0A182MRA6-F1
#
_cell.length_a   1.000
_cell.length_b   1.000
_cell.length_c   1.000
_cell.angle_alpha   90.00
_cell.angle_beta   90.00
_cell.angle_gamma   90.00
#
_symmetry.space_group_name_H-M   'P 1'
#
loop_
_entity.id
_entity.type
_entity.pdbx_description
1 polymer ?
#
loop_
_entity_poly.entity_id
_entity_poly.type
_entity_poly.pdbx_seq_one_letter_code
_entity_poly.pdbx_strand_id
1 'polypeptide(L)'
;MDDGDYEHDDVGGDDFDDVEEDDNIDELNQEEDGDNIEIINPGQAGGGVPKNKRITTKYMTKYERARVLGTRALQIAMCAPIMVELEGETDPLQIAMKELKQRKIPIIIRRYLPDSSYEDWSIDELIIIDH
;
A
#
# COMPACT_ATOMS: atom_id res chain seq x y z
N MET A 1 2.14 41.57 -59.60
CA MET A 1 2.26 40.13 -59.30
C MET A 1 2.92 40.12 -57.93
N ASP A 2 2.16 40.50 -56.91
CA ASP A 2 1.06 39.78 -56.25
C ASP A 2 1.60 39.06 -55.03
N ASP A 3 1.11 39.54 -53.91
CA ASP A 3 1.51 39.29 -52.54
C ASP A 3 1.02 37.90 -52.12
N GLY A 4 1.95 37.03 -51.74
CA GLY A 4 1.63 35.74 -51.11
C GLY A 4 1.38 35.93 -49.63
N ASP A 5 0.20 36.43 -49.28
CA ASP A 5 -0.39 36.40 -47.94
C ASP A 5 -0.46 34.94 -47.47
N TYR A 6 0.32 34.57 -46.45
CA TYR A 6 0.02 33.40 -45.63
C TYR A 6 -0.65 33.91 -44.36
N GLU A 7 -1.98 33.81 -44.34
CA GLU A 7 -2.82 33.89 -43.14
C GLU A 7 -2.21 33.01 -42.05
N HIS A 8 -1.63 33.64 -41.03
CA HIS A 8 -1.42 33.01 -39.74
C HIS A 8 -2.68 33.28 -38.92
N ASP A 9 -3.68 32.43 -39.13
CA ASP A 9 -4.90 32.43 -38.32
C ASP A 9 -4.54 32.24 -36.85
N ASP A 10 -4.89 33.27 -36.09
CA ASP A 10 -5.01 33.29 -34.65
C ASP A 10 -5.93 32.16 -34.19
N VAL A 11 -5.33 31.12 -33.59
CA VAL A 11 -6.03 30.16 -32.75
C VAL A 11 -5.64 30.41 -31.30
N GLY A 12 -6.11 31.53 -30.77
CA GLY A 12 -7.10 31.51 -29.70
C GLY A 12 -6.79 30.56 -28.55
N GLY A 13 -6.21 31.14 -27.48
CA GLY A 13 -6.50 30.84 -26.09
C GLY A 13 -6.55 29.37 -25.71
N ASP A 14 -5.41 28.82 -25.29
CA ASP A 14 -5.44 27.93 -24.14
C ASP A 14 -4.67 28.63 -23.02
N ASP A 15 -5.46 29.11 -22.08
CA ASP A 15 -5.08 29.58 -20.75
C ASP A 15 -4.36 28.41 -20.07
N PHE A 16 -3.08 28.21 -20.40
CA PHE A 16 -2.15 27.48 -19.56
C PHE A 16 -1.90 28.38 -18.35
N ASP A 17 -2.95 28.51 -17.53
CA ASP A 17 -2.87 28.98 -16.18
C ASP A 17 -1.88 28.03 -15.51
N ASP A 18 -0.72 28.60 -15.25
CA ASP A 18 0.39 28.16 -14.44
C ASP A 18 -0.10 27.16 -13.38
N VAL A 19 -0.10 25.87 -13.72
CA VAL A 19 -0.02 24.85 -12.69
C VAL A 19 1.39 25.01 -12.17
N GLU A 20 1.54 25.86 -11.16
CA GLU A 20 2.71 25.81 -10.30
C GLU A 20 2.88 24.31 -10.00
N GLU A 21 3.98 23.74 -10.49
CA GLU A 21 4.46 22.45 -10.04
C GLU A 21 4.61 22.63 -8.54
N ASP A 22 3.56 22.27 -7.81
CA ASP A 22 3.57 22.14 -6.37
C ASP A 22 4.44 20.90 -6.11
N ASP A 23 5.75 21.08 -6.29
CA ASP A 23 6.85 20.22 -5.88
C ASP A 23 6.89 20.09 -4.35
N ASN A 24 5.82 20.49 -3.65
CA ASN A 24 5.64 20.28 -2.23
C ASN A 24 5.13 18.87 -1.90
N ILE A 25 5.71 17.87 -2.56
CA ILE A 25 5.73 16.48 -2.05
C ILE A 25 6.66 16.37 -0.83
N ASP A 26 7.57 17.35 -0.66
CA ASP A 26 8.52 17.39 0.44
C ASP A 26 7.90 17.80 1.80
N GLU A 27 6.67 18.34 1.84
CA GLU A 27 5.91 18.55 3.08
C GLU A 27 4.89 17.45 3.42
N LEU A 28 5.05 16.24 2.88
CA LEU A 28 4.64 15.06 3.66
C LEU A 28 5.65 14.84 4.79
N ASN A 29 5.70 15.82 5.71
CA ASN A 29 6.10 15.56 7.09
C ASN A 29 5.14 14.48 7.59
N GLN A 30 5.53 13.21 7.40
CA GLN A 30 5.07 12.13 8.25
C GLN A 30 5.56 12.53 9.63
N GLU A 31 4.74 13.27 10.36
CA GLU A 31 4.77 13.18 11.80
C GLU A 31 4.79 11.67 12.08
N GLU A 32 5.92 11.13 12.53
CA GLU A 32 6.09 9.73 12.95
C GLU A 32 5.24 9.43 14.21
N ASP A 33 4.18 10.19 14.45
CA ASP A 33 3.23 10.08 15.52
C ASP A 33 1.97 9.37 15.00
N GLY A 34 2.00 8.03 14.96
CA GLY A 34 0.73 7.29 14.99
C GLY A 34 0.68 5.93 14.32
N ASP A 35 1.73 5.52 13.61
CA ASP A 35 1.74 4.18 13.01
C ASP A 35 2.14 3.13 14.07
N ASN A 36 1.20 2.83 14.98
CA ASN A 36 1.28 1.71 15.94
C ASN A 36 1.35 0.33 15.24
N ILE A 37 1.59 0.28 13.94
CA ILE A 37 1.54 -0.91 13.10
C ILE A 37 2.79 -0.96 12.23
N GLU A 38 3.49 -2.09 12.26
CA GLU A 38 4.65 -2.37 11.42
C GLU A 38 4.42 -3.65 10.60
N ILE A 39 4.89 -3.64 9.36
CA ILE A 39 4.84 -4.79 8.45
C ILE A 39 6.20 -5.48 8.47
N ILE A 40 6.26 -6.71 8.97
CA ILE A 40 7.52 -7.46 9.11
C ILE A 40 7.48 -8.79 8.35
N ASN A 41 8.68 -9.31 8.06
CA ASN A 41 8.82 -10.63 7.47
C ASN A 41 8.61 -11.74 8.53
N PRO A 42 8.16 -12.95 8.14
CA PRO A 42 7.94 -14.06 9.07
C PRO A 42 9.16 -14.42 9.94
N GLY A 43 10.38 -14.26 9.43
CA GLY A 43 11.61 -14.53 10.18
C GLY A 43 11.94 -13.50 11.28
N GLN A 44 11.28 -12.35 11.28
CA GLN A 44 11.46 -11.28 12.27
C GLN A 44 10.40 -11.31 13.38
N ALA A 45 9.44 -12.23 13.30
CA ALA A 45 8.43 -12.40 14.33
C ALA A 45 9.00 -13.16 15.55
N GLY A 46 8.63 -12.69 16.73
CA GLY A 46 9.15 -13.21 18.00
C GLY A 46 9.51 -12.11 18.98
N GLY A 47 9.64 -12.47 20.26
CA GLY A 47 9.97 -11.53 21.33
C GLY A 47 8.80 -10.69 21.85
N GLY A 48 7.67 -10.66 21.15
CA GLY A 48 6.46 -9.97 21.57
C GLY A 48 5.58 -10.74 22.56
N VAL A 49 4.38 -10.20 22.81
CA VAL A 49 3.37 -10.80 23.69
C VAL A 49 3.00 -12.22 23.20
N PRO A 50 3.00 -13.24 24.07
CA PRO A 50 2.61 -14.61 23.71
C PRO A 50 1.22 -14.70 23.09
N LYS A 51 1.02 -15.61 22.12
CA LYS A 51 -0.25 -15.80 21.39
C LYS A 51 -1.49 -15.91 22.29
N ASN A 52 -1.38 -16.56 23.44
CA ASN A 52 -2.47 -16.76 24.39
C ASN A 52 -2.78 -15.56 25.30
N LYS A 53 -1.91 -14.53 25.31
CA LYS A 53 -2.04 -13.32 26.13
C LYS A 53 -2.33 -12.06 25.31
N ARG A 54 -2.49 -12.20 23.99
CA ARG A 54 -2.85 -11.09 23.11
C ARG A 54 -4.24 -10.56 23.42
N ILE A 55 -4.37 -9.24 23.45
CA ILE A 55 -5.61 -8.53 23.78
C ILE A 55 -6.19 -7.77 22.59
N THR A 56 -5.41 -7.53 21.53
CA THR A 56 -5.91 -6.81 20.36
C THR A 56 -6.91 -7.63 19.55
N THR A 57 -7.67 -6.94 18.69
CA THR A 57 -8.77 -7.54 17.92
C THR A 57 -8.30 -8.65 16.96
N LYS A 58 -9.09 -9.71 16.80
CA LYS A 58 -8.80 -10.76 15.80
C LYS A 58 -9.15 -10.34 14.37
N TYR A 59 -9.77 -9.19 14.19
CA TYR A 59 -10.14 -8.66 12.88
C TYR A 59 -8.97 -7.88 12.28
N MET A 60 -8.78 -8.04 10.97
CA MET A 60 -7.89 -7.17 10.21
C MET A 60 -8.54 -5.80 10.07
N THR A 61 -7.83 -4.75 10.46
CA THR A 61 -8.34 -3.38 10.30
C THR A 61 -8.25 -2.94 8.84
N LYS A 62 -9.06 -1.94 8.45
CA LYS A 62 -8.97 -1.36 7.10
C LYS A 62 -7.59 -0.77 6.79
N TYR A 63 -6.90 -0.25 7.80
CA TYR A 63 -5.54 0.31 7.68
C TYR A 63 -4.52 -0.79 7.42
N GLU A 64 -4.60 -1.89 8.16
CA GLU A 64 -3.76 -3.08 7.96
C GLU A 64 -3.98 -3.67 6.57
N ARG A 65 -5.24 -3.83 6.15
CA ARG A 65 -5.58 -4.34 4.82
C ARG A 65 -4.93 -3.50 3.72
N ALA A 66 -5.07 -2.17 3.81
CA ALA A 66 -4.48 -1.26 2.83
C ALA A 66 -2.95 -1.37 2.80
N ARG A 67 -2.29 -1.36 3.97
CA ARG A 67 -0.82 -1.43 4.07
C ARG A 67 -0.27 -2.77 3.59
N VAL A 68 -0.90 -3.88 3.97
CA VAL A 68 -0.51 -5.22 3.52
C VAL A 68 -0.64 -5.36 2.01
N LEU A 69 -1.75 -4.89 1.42
CA LEU A 69 -1.93 -4.91 -0.03
C LEU A 69 -0.89 -4.04 -0.74
N GLY A 70 -0.64 -2.82 -0.24
CA GLY A 70 0.36 -1.91 -0.81
C GLY A 70 1.78 -2.49 -0.75
N THR A 71 2.22 -2.95 0.43
CA THR A 71 3.54 -3.57 0.59
C THR A 71 3.68 -4.83 -0.26
N ARG A 72 2.64 -5.67 -0.32
CA ARG A 72 2.70 -6.90 -1.11
C ARG A 72 2.69 -6.63 -2.61
N ALA A 73 1.87 -5.70 -3.08
CA ALA A 73 1.87 -5.27 -4.47
C ALA A 73 3.24 -4.72 -4.89
N LEU A 74 3.89 -3.92 -4.02
CA LEU A 74 5.25 -3.43 -4.26
C LEU A 74 6.26 -4.59 -4.37
N GLN A 75 6.19 -5.57 -3.46
CA GLN A 75 7.06 -6.75 -3.54
C GLN A 75 6.87 -7.51 -4.86
N ILE A 76 5.64 -7.72 -5.30
CA ILE A 76 5.33 -8.38 -6.58
C ILE A 76 5.87 -7.58 -7.77
N ALA A 77 5.71 -6.25 -7.75
CA ALA A 77 6.27 -5.36 -8.76
C ALA A 77 7.81 -5.43 -8.83
N MET A 78 8.45 -5.70 -7.69
CA MET A 78 9.89 -5.97 -7.59
C MET A 78 10.25 -7.44 -7.86
N CYS A 79 9.40 -8.18 -8.58
CA CYS A 79 9.59 -9.58 -8.96
C CYS A 79 9.73 -10.56 -7.79
N ALA A 80 9.15 -10.26 -6.62
CA ALA A 80 9.10 -11.22 -5.52
C ALA A 80 8.26 -12.46 -5.88
N PRO A 81 8.54 -13.63 -5.27
CA PRO A 81 7.78 -14.85 -5.53
C PRO A 81 6.30 -14.72 -5.19
N ILE A 82 5.43 -15.12 -6.13
CA ILE A 82 3.97 -15.14 -5.98
C ILE A 82 3.55 -16.47 -5.35
N MET A 83 2.61 -16.42 -4.41
CA MET A 83 2.17 -17.57 -3.58
C MET A 83 0.86 -18.21 -4.06
N VAL A 84 0.24 -17.65 -5.10
CA VAL A 84 -1.00 -18.13 -5.73
C VAL A 84 -0.80 -18.37 -7.22
N GLU A 85 -1.68 -19.19 -7.78
CA GLU A 85 -1.73 -19.40 -9.23
C GLU A 85 -2.34 -18.18 -9.92
N LEU A 86 -1.71 -17.77 -11.03
CA LEU A 86 -2.19 -16.68 -11.87
C LEU A 86 -3.15 -17.25 -12.93
N GLU A 87 -4.29 -16.59 -13.08
CA GLU A 87 -5.36 -16.88 -14.05
C GLU A 87 -5.47 -15.73 -15.09
N GLY A 88 -4.34 -15.08 -15.38
CA GLY A 88 -4.26 -13.95 -16.31
C GLY A 88 -4.18 -12.58 -15.63
N GLU A 89 -4.06 -12.52 -14.30
CA GLU A 89 -3.77 -11.27 -13.60
C GLU A 89 -2.34 -10.81 -13.92
N THR A 90 -2.22 -9.57 -14.40
CA THR A 90 -0.92 -8.92 -14.68
C THR A 90 -0.63 -7.78 -13.70
N ASP A 91 -1.67 -7.21 -13.09
CA ASP A 91 -1.54 -6.11 -12.15
C ASP A 91 -1.07 -6.61 -10.77
N PRO A 92 0.04 -6.09 -10.20
CA PRO A 92 0.55 -6.50 -8.90
C PRO A 92 -0.47 -6.37 -7.77
N LEU A 93 -1.32 -5.34 -7.81
CA LEU A 93 -2.33 -5.13 -6.78
C LEU A 93 -3.44 -6.18 -6.86
N GLN A 94 -3.93 -6.52 -8.06
CA GLN A 94 -4.86 -7.64 -8.26
C GLN A 94 -4.28 -8.97 -7.75
N ILE A 95 -3.00 -9.24 -8.03
CA ILE A 95 -2.32 -10.45 -7.53
C ILE A 95 -2.26 -10.44 -6.00
N ALA A 96 -1.88 -9.32 -5.38
CA ALA A 96 -1.85 -9.17 -3.93
C ALA A 96 -3.25 -9.36 -3.30
N MET A 97 -4.31 -8.85 -3.93
CA MET A 97 -5.69 -9.07 -3.48
C MET A 97 -6.06 -10.57 -3.53
N LYS A 98 -5.67 -11.27 -4.61
CA LYS A 98 -5.88 -12.72 -4.74
C LYS A 98 -5.14 -13.50 -3.66
N GLU A 99 -3.89 -13.14 -3.37
CA GLU A 99 -3.12 -13.73 -2.28
C GLU A 99 -3.74 -13.47 -0.91
N LEU A 100 -4.23 -12.25 -0.65
CA LEU A 100 -4.89 -11.90 0.62
C LEU A 100 -6.17 -12.71 0.81
N LYS A 101 -6.99 -12.85 -0.25
CA LYS A 101 -8.22 -13.64 -0.23
C LYS A 101 -7.96 -15.13 0.08
N GLN A 102 -6.85 -15.66 -0.42
CA GLN A 102 -6.39 -17.02 -0.10
C GLN A 102 -5.57 -17.12 1.20
N ARG A 103 -5.33 -16.00 1.90
CA ARG A 103 -4.50 -15.90 3.11
C ARG A 103 -3.07 -16.44 2.94
N LYS A 104 -2.48 -16.23 1.75
CA LYS A 104 -1.14 -16.71 1.41
C LYS A 104 -0.05 -15.64 1.40
N ILE A 105 -0.36 -14.43 1.83
CA ILE A 105 0.64 -13.36 1.91
C ILE A 105 1.64 -13.68 3.03
N PRO A 106 2.95 -13.79 2.75
CA PRO A 106 3.97 -14.14 3.73
C PRO A 106 4.42 -12.90 4.53
N ILE A 107 3.48 -12.22 5.17
CA ILE A 107 3.70 -10.98 5.94
C ILE A 107 3.14 -11.18 7.35
N ILE A 108 3.73 -10.49 8.34
CA ILE A 108 3.21 -10.40 9.69
C ILE A 108 2.99 -8.93 10.04
N ILE A 109 1.86 -8.66 10.69
CA ILE A 109 1.50 -7.34 11.21
C ILE A 109 1.92 -7.29 12.67
N ARG A 110 2.87 -6.40 13.00
CA ARG A 110 3.25 -6.11 14.38
C ARG A 110 2.44 -4.92 14.88
N ARG A 111 1.64 -5.14 15.93
CA ARG A 111 0.83 -4.10 16.57
C ARG A 111 1.51 -3.64 17.86
N TYR A 112 1.88 -2.37 17.93
CA TYR A 112 2.45 -1.74 19.12
C TYR A 112 1.35 -1.30 20.09
N LEU A 113 1.54 -1.63 21.36
CA LEU A 113 0.72 -1.19 22.47
C LEU A 113 1.28 0.12 23.06
N PRO A 114 0.47 0.88 23.81
CA PRO A 114 0.90 2.15 24.41
C PRO A 114 2.09 2.03 25.38
N ASP A 115 2.36 0.83 25.90
CA ASP A 115 3.49 0.51 26.76
C ASP A 115 4.77 0.10 26.00
N SER A 116 4.80 0.34 24.68
CA SER A 116 5.85 -0.07 23.74
C SER A 116 6.00 -1.58 23.55
N SER A 117 5.19 -2.41 24.21
CA SER A 117 5.13 -3.83 23.90
C SER A 117 4.40 -4.06 22.56
N TYR A 118 4.48 -5.27 22.00
CA TYR A 118 3.88 -5.54 20.70
C TYR A 118 3.31 -6.95 20.56
N GLU A 119 2.34 -7.08 19.64
CA GLU A 119 1.69 -8.32 19.25
C GLU A 119 1.91 -8.61 17.76
N ASP A 120 2.51 -9.74 17.43
CA ASP A 120 2.78 -10.15 16.05
C ASP A 120 1.64 -11.01 15.49
N TRP A 121 0.82 -10.46 14.60
CA TRP A 121 -0.32 -11.12 13.97
C TRP A 121 -0.01 -11.58 12.55
N SER A 122 -0.12 -12.89 12.29
CA SER A 122 0.02 -13.43 10.94
C SER A 122 -1.27 -13.20 10.13
N ILE A 123 -1.15 -13.03 8.81
CA ILE A 123 -2.31 -12.76 7.93
C ILE A 123 -3.30 -13.93 7.91
N ASP A 124 -2.80 -15.15 8.06
CA ASP A 124 -3.59 -16.39 8.08
C ASP A 124 -4.51 -16.51 9.31
N GLU A 125 -4.10 -15.98 10.47
CA GLU A 125 -4.86 -16.02 11.72
C GLU A 125 -5.87 -14.86 11.87
N LEU A 126 -5.75 -13.80 11.08
CA LEU A 126 -6.68 -12.66 11.12
C LEU A 126 -8.00 -12.93 10.39
N ILE A 127 -9.08 -12.35 10.92
CA ILE A 127 -10.41 -12.37 10.31
C ILE A 127 -10.52 -11.17 9.37
N ILE A 128 -10.65 -11.43 8.08
CA ILE A 128 -10.80 -10.42 7.04
C ILE A 128 -12.29 -10.31 6.70
N ILE A 129 -12.84 -9.10 6.78
CA ILE A 129 -14.20 -8.80 6.35
C ILE A 129 -14.09 -8.30 4.91
N ASP A 130 -14.69 -9.02 3.96
CA ASP A 130 -14.96 -8.49 2.63
C ASP A 130 -16.24 -7.66 2.68
N HIS A 131 -16.15 -6.43 2.18
CA HIS A 131 -17.28 -5.53 1.98
C HIS A 131 -17.75 -5.61 0.53
#